data_AF-A0A9R1RKV0-F1
#
_entry.id   AF-A0A9R1RKV0-F1
#
_cell.length_a   1.000
_cell.length_b   1.000
_cell.length_c   1.000
_cell.angle_alpha   90.00
_cell.angle_beta   90.00
_cell.angle_gamma   90.00
#
_symmetry.space_group_name_H-M   'P 1'
#
loop_
_entity.id
_entity.type
_entity.pdbx_description
1 polymer ?
#
loop_
_entity_poly.entity_id
_entity_poly.type
_entity_poly.pdbx_seq_one_letter_code
_entity_poly.pdbx_strand_id
1 'polypeptide(L)'
;MAALPYFDEIDPSAIDVLLVTHFHLDHAASLPYFLEKTTFKGRVFMTHATKAIYRLLLSDYVKVSKVSVEDMLFDEQDIIRSMDKIEVIDFHQTLEVNGIRFWCYTAGHVLGAAMFMVDIAGVRILYTGDYSREEDRHLKAAEIPQFSPDICIIESTYGVQQHQPRHVREKRFTDAIHNTVSQGGRVLIPAYALGRAHERFLILDEYWSNHLELHKIPY
;
A
#
# COMPACT_ATOMS: atom_id res chain seq x y z
N MET A 1 18.52 -11.76 5.75
CA MET A 1 18.02 -12.42 4.52
C MET A 1 16.64 -13.06 4.65
N ALA A 2 16.23 -13.62 5.80
CA ALA A 2 14.96 -14.35 5.92
C ALA A 2 13.64 -13.56 5.66
N ALA A 3 13.70 -12.24 5.55
CA ALA A 3 12.55 -11.37 5.27
C ALA A 3 12.42 -10.94 3.80
N LEU A 4 13.40 -11.29 2.96
CA LEU A 4 13.35 -11.01 1.52
C LEU A 4 12.58 -12.11 0.80
N PRO A 5 11.95 -11.80 -0.35
CA PRO A 5 11.53 -12.81 -1.30
C PRO A 5 12.72 -13.68 -1.75
N TYR A 6 12.41 -14.84 -2.34
CA TYR A 6 13.39 -15.76 -2.93
C TYR A 6 14.02 -15.18 -4.21
N PHE A 7 14.80 -14.10 -4.08
CA PHE A 7 15.49 -13.44 -5.20
C PHE A 7 16.61 -14.28 -5.79
N ASP A 8 17.07 -15.30 -5.08
CA ASP A 8 18.03 -16.31 -5.53
C ASP A 8 17.46 -17.28 -6.58
N GLU A 9 16.13 -17.38 -6.68
CA GLU A 9 15.43 -18.23 -7.67
C GLU A 9 15.23 -17.53 -9.03
N ILE A 10 15.64 -16.26 -9.17
CA ILE A 10 15.51 -15.48 -10.40
C ILE A 10 16.82 -14.76 -10.73
N ASP A 11 17.02 -14.39 -11.99
CA ASP A 11 18.08 -13.47 -12.39
C ASP A 11 17.52 -12.03 -12.47
N PRO A 12 17.87 -11.13 -11.53
CA PRO A 12 17.39 -9.75 -11.54
C PRO A 12 17.74 -8.99 -12.83
N SER A 13 18.84 -9.36 -13.51
CA SER A 13 19.28 -8.68 -14.72
C SER A 13 18.41 -8.98 -15.94
N ALA A 14 17.61 -10.04 -15.88
CA ALA A 14 16.67 -10.44 -16.94
C ALA A 14 15.28 -9.82 -16.79
N ILE A 15 15.01 -9.05 -15.72
CA ILE A 15 13.69 -8.44 -15.48
C ILE A 15 13.60 -7.09 -16.21
N ASP A 16 12.66 -6.99 -17.16
CA ASP A 16 12.42 -5.76 -17.93
C ASP A 16 11.65 -4.68 -17.16
N VAL A 17 10.59 -5.10 -16.45
CA VAL A 17 9.61 -4.21 -15.81
C VAL A 17 9.29 -4.69 -14.41
N LEU A 18 9.30 -3.76 -13.46
CA LEU A 18 8.88 -3.97 -12.08
C LEU A 18 7.72 -3.02 -11.75
N LEU A 19 6.56 -3.57 -11.40
CA LEU A 19 5.35 -2.81 -11.09
C LEU A 19 5.05 -2.92 -9.60
N VAL A 20 5.05 -1.79 -8.88
CA VAL A 20 4.76 -1.79 -7.43
C VAL A 20 3.33 -1.29 -7.21
N THR A 21 2.49 -2.17 -6.64
CA THR A 21 1.04 -1.94 -6.48
C THR A 21 0.74 -0.80 -5.51
N HIS A 22 1.35 -0.82 -4.33
CA HIS A 22 1.15 0.19 -3.29
C HIS A 22 2.29 0.22 -2.28
N PHE A 23 2.23 1.16 -1.34
CA PHE A 23 3.35 1.54 -0.49
C PHE A 23 3.51 0.68 0.79
N HIS A 24 2.66 -0.32 1.04
CA HIS A 24 2.84 -1.14 2.24
C HIS A 24 4.17 -1.91 2.19
N LEU A 25 4.73 -2.17 3.38
CA LEU A 25 6.07 -2.75 3.51
C LEU A 25 6.17 -4.12 2.85
N ASP A 26 5.14 -4.94 2.95
CA ASP A 26 5.05 -6.27 2.34
C ASP A 26 4.96 -6.26 0.81
N HIS A 27 4.73 -5.09 0.19
CA HIS A 27 4.73 -4.93 -1.28
C HIS A 27 5.94 -4.12 -1.79
N ALA A 28 6.52 -3.24 -0.98
CA ALA A 28 7.51 -2.27 -1.44
C ALA A 28 8.83 -2.23 -0.64
N ALA A 29 8.91 -2.80 0.56
CA ALA A 29 10.08 -2.58 1.45
C ALA A 29 11.38 -3.18 0.94
N SER A 30 11.33 -4.26 0.16
CA SER A 30 12.54 -4.85 -0.43
C SER A 30 13.05 -4.08 -1.63
N LEU A 31 12.34 -3.06 -2.11
CA LEU A 31 12.69 -2.35 -3.34
C LEU A 31 14.05 -1.64 -3.29
N PRO A 32 14.44 -0.88 -2.24
CA PRO A 32 15.78 -0.27 -2.21
C PRO A 32 16.88 -1.32 -2.30
N TYR A 33 16.73 -2.44 -1.57
CA TYR A 33 17.65 -3.56 -1.67
C TYR A 33 17.70 -4.12 -3.09
N PHE A 34 16.53 -4.37 -3.71
CA PHE A 34 16.45 -4.92 -5.05
C PHE A 34 17.11 -4.01 -6.10
N LEU A 35 16.93 -2.70 -6.01
CA LEU A 35 17.45 -1.73 -6.99
C LEU A 35 18.92 -1.36 -6.80
N GLU A 36 19.43 -1.42 -5.57
CA GLU A 36 20.80 -0.95 -5.24
C GLU A 36 21.77 -2.10 -4.99
N LYS A 37 21.30 -3.27 -4.55
CA LYS A 37 22.16 -4.38 -4.10
C LYS A 37 22.07 -5.61 -5.02
N THR A 38 21.32 -5.55 -6.11
CA THR A 38 21.23 -6.65 -7.10
C THR A 38 21.67 -6.20 -8.49
N THR A 39 21.66 -7.13 -9.46
CA THR A 39 22.01 -6.89 -10.87
C THR A 39 20.86 -6.33 -11.71
N PHE A 40 19.73 -5.94 -11.10
CA PHE A 40 18.56 -5.41 -11.78
C PHE A 40 18.88 -4.16 -12.61
N LYS A 41 18.37 -4.13 -13.84
CA LYS A 41 18.56 -3.02 -14.82
C LYS A 41 17.27 -2.60 -15.52
N GLY A 42 16.14 -3.21 -15.17
CA GLY A 42 14.84 -2.89 -15.75
C GLY A 42 14.29 -1.54 -15.27
N ARG A 43 13.05 -1.27 -15.67
CA ARG A 43 12.32 -0.05 -15.29
C ARG A 43 11.31 -0.34 -14.20
N VAL A 44 11.16 0.59 -13.26
CA VAL A 44 10.28 0.43 -12.10
C VAL A 44 9.16 1.46 -12.17
N PHE A 45 7.92 1.06 -11.92
CA PHE A 45 6.77 1.96 -11.95
C PHE A 45 5.95 1.91 -10.67
N MET A 46 5.54 3.09 -10.21
CA MET A 46 4.61 3.33 -9.11
C MET A 46 3.59 4.39 -9.53
N THR A 47 2.45 4.45 -8.85
CA THR A 47 1.62 5.65 -8.94
C THR A 47 2.30 6.82 -8.24
N HIS A 48 1.90 8.05 -8.59
CA HIS A 48 2.41 9.27 -7.97
C HIS A 48 2.33 9.25 -6.44
N ALA A 49 1.17 8.86 -5.90
CA ALA A 49 0.95 8.81 -4.45
C ALA A 49 1.78 7.70 -3.78
N THR A 50 1.87 6.51 -4.40
CA THR A 50 2.70 5.42 -3.88
C THR A 50 4.16 5.84 -3.79
N LYS A 51 4.75 6.46 -4.83
CA LYS A 51 6.14 6.93 -4.81
C LYS A 51 6.39 7.97 -3.70
N ALA A 52 5.47 8.91 -3.51
CA ALA A 52 5.61 9.95 -2.48
C ALA A 52 5.57 9.36 -1.05
N ILE A 53 4.63 8.46 -0.78
CA ILE A 53 4.45 7.82 0.52
C ILE A 53 5.56 6.81 0.82
N TYR A 54 5.98 6.05 -0.20
CA TYR A 54 7.06 5.06 -0.13
C TYR A 54 8.31 5.62 0.55
N ARG A 55 8.77 6.82 0.14
CA ARG A 55 9.94 7.46 0.75
C ARG A 55 9.77 7.68 2.24
N LEU A 56 8.64 8.27 2.64
CA LEU A 56 8.36 8.58 4.04
C LEU A 56 8.27 7.32 4.89
N LEU A 57 7.56 6.31 4.38
CA LEU A 57 7.32 5.06 5.08
C LEU A 57 8.61 4.23 5.23
N LEU A 58 9.48 4.19 4.22
CA LEU A 58 10.76 3.49 4.35
C LEU A 58 11.75 4.25 5.23
N SER A 59 11.77 5.58 5.19
CA SER A 59 12.58 6.37 6.13
C SER A 59 12.16 6.11 7.59
N ASP A 60 10.86 5.97 7.86
CA ASP A 60 10.37 5.60 9.20
C ASP A 60 10.74 4.15 9.57
N TYR A 61 10.58 3.21 8.63
CA TYR A 61 10.99 1.82 8.81
C TYR A 61 12.47 1.70 9.23
N VAL A 62 13.38 2.38 8.54
CA VAL A 62 14.82 2.34 8.88
C VAL A 62 15.09 2.95 10.26
N LYS A 63 14.37 4.00 10.67
CA LYS A 63 14.51 4.62 12.00
C LYS A 63 13.97 3.76 13.13
N VAL A 64 12.85 3.07 12.90
CA VAL A 64 12.19 2.21 13.91
C VAL A 64 12.88 0.86 14.01
N SER A 65 13.50 0.38 12.93
CA SER A 65 14.23 -0.87 12.90
C SER A 65 15.36 -0.86 13.95
N LYS A 66 15.26 -1.77 14.92
CA LYS A 66 16.29 -1.98 15.97
C LYS A 66 17.41 -2.93 15.53
N VAL A 67 17.51 -3.18 14.22
CA VAL A 67 18.50 -4.07 13.63
C VAL A 67 19.88 -3.40 13.73
N SER A 68 20.91 -4.20 14.01
CA SER A 68 22.29 -3.70 14.02
C SER A 68 22.64 -3.10 12.65
N VAL A 69 23.51 -2.10 12.59
CA VAL A 69 23.91 -1.47 11.32
C VAL A 69 24.47 -2.50 10.33
N GLU A 70 25.14 -3.54 10.84
CA GLU A 70 25.73 -4.62 10.04
C GLU A 70 24.69 -5.57 9.42
N ASP A 71 23.51 -5.67 10.04
CA ASP A 71 22.42 -6.55 9.61
C ASP A 71 21.34 -5.81 8.77
N MET A 72 21.48 -4.49 8.57
CA MET A 72 20.54 -3.71 7.76
C MET A 72 20.65 -4.08 6.27
N LEU A 73 19.50 -4.33 5.64
CA LEU A 73 19.44 -4.67 4.21
C LEU A 73 19.77 -3.46 3.32
N PHE A 74 19.36 -2.27 3.73
CA PHE A 74 19.58 -1.01 3.02
C PHE A 74 19.57 0.15 4.02
N ASP A 75 20.20 1.26 3.63
CA ASP A 75 20.24 2.49 4.43
C ASP A 75 19.37 3.62 3.83
N GLU A 76 19.35 4.78 4.48
CA GLU A 76 18.60 5.94 3.99
C GLU A 76 19.13 6.46 2.65
N GLN A 77 20.42 6.28 2.35
CA GLN A 77 21.00 6.68 1.09
C GLN A 77 20.58 5.76 -0.05
N ASP A 78 20.44 4.45 0.20
CA ASP A 78 19.86 3.48 -0.72
C ASP A 78 18.40 3.86 -1.07
N ILE A 79 17.60 4.29 -0.07
CA ILE A 79 16.23 4.77 -0.32
C ILE A 79 16.26 5.97 -1.26
N ILE A 80 17.12 6.96 -1.00
CA ILE A 80 17.23 8.16 -1.84
C ILE A 80 17.63 7.79 -3.28
N ARG A 81 18.63 6.93 -3.47
CA ARG A 81 19.03 6.46 -4.81
C ARG A 81 17.92 5.69 -5.52
N SER A 82 17.16 4.88 -4.78
CA SER A 82 16.03 4.13 -5.35
C SER A 82 14.95 5.06 -5.92
N MET A 83 14.73 6.24 -5.32
CA MET A 83 13.72 7.20 -5.77
C MET A 83 13.98 7.75 -7.17
N ASP A 84 15.25 7.89 -7.55
CA ASP A 84 15.65 8.38 -8.87
C ASP A 84 15.42 7.34 -9.98
N LYS A 85 15.39 6.05 -9.62
CA LYS A 85 15.15 4.91 -10.53
C LYS A 85 13.67 4.57 -10.69
N ILE A 86 12.79 5.06 -9.81
CA ILE A 86 11.36 4.78 -9.84
C ILE A 86 10.66 5.79 -10.76
N GLU A 87 9.98 5.30 -11.78
CA GLU A 87 9.15 6.10 -12.65
C GLU A 87 7.70 6.12 -12.16
N VAL A 88 6.97 7.15 -12.54
CA VAL A 88 5.57 7.34 -12.16
C VAL A 88 4.65 7.04 -13.33
N ILE A 89 3.51 6.41 -13.04
CA ILE A 89 2.43 6.15 -13.99
C ILE A 89 1.13 6.73 -13.44
N ASP A 90 0.37 7.40 -14.31
CA ASP A 90 -0.98 7.86 -14.01
C ASP A 90 -1.99 6.72 -14.16
N PHE A 91 -3.08 6.78 -13.38
CA PHE A 91 -4.18 5.84 -13.57
C PHE A 91 -4.71 5.91 -15.00
N HIS A 92 -5.00 4.74 -15.58
CA HIS A 92 -5.46 4.55 -16.96
C HIS A 92 -4.48 4.97 -18.06
N GLN A 93 -3.29 5.47 -17.72
CA GLN A 93 -2.23 5.72 -18.69
C GLN A 93 -1.65 4.38 -19.15
N THR A 94 -1.55 4.19 -20.47
CA THR A 94 -0.86 3.03 -21.05
C THR A 94 0.59 3.37 -21.32
N LEU A 95 1.50 2.58 -20.76
CA LEU A 95 2.93 2.62 -21.04
C LEU A 95 3.36 1.32 -21.73
N GLU A 96 4.49 1.39 -22.43
CA GLU A 96 5.08 0.22 -23.08
C GLU A 96 6.60 0.21 -22.83
N VAL A 97 7.11 -0.96 -22.43
CA VAL A 97 8.54 -1.20 -22.23
C VAL A 97 8.87 -2.54 -22.85
N ASN A 98 9.80 -2.58 -23.81
CA ASN A 98 10.24 -3.81 -24.47
C ASN A 98 9.08 -4.68 -25.01
N GLY A 99 8.03 -4.06 -25.55
CA GLY A 99 6.84 -4.76 -26.07
C GLY A 99 5.82 -5.21 -24.99
N ILE A 100 6.08 -4.92 -23.72
CA ILE A 100 5.16 -5.15 -22.60
C ILE A 100 4.32 -3.89 -22.40
N ARG A 101 3.03 -3.96 -22.72
CA ARG A 101 2.10 -2.85 -22.47
C ARG A 101 1.46 -3.02 -21.11
N PHE A 102 1.34 -1.94 -20.35
CA PHE A 102 0.68 -1.98 -19.05
C PHE A 102 0.04 -0.64 -18.69
N TRP A 103 -0.99 -0.72 -17.87
CA TRP A 103 -1.70 0.41 -17.27
C TRP A 103 -2.23 -0.02 -15.91
N CYS A 104 -2.68 0.93 -15.10
CA CYS A 104 -3.24 0.65 -13.79
C CYS A 104 -4.62 1.24 -13.57
N TYR A 105 -5.38 0.58 -12.71
CA TYR A 105 -6.66 1.02 -12.17
C TYR A 105 -6.50 1.33 -10.68
N THR A 106 -7.38 2.15 -10.11
CA THR A 106 -7.43 2.30 -8.64
C THR A 106 -7.77 0.96 -7.98
N ALA A 107 -7.03 0.60 -6.92
CA ALA A 107 -7.29 -0.59 -6.11
C ALA A 107 -8.10 -0.26 -4.83
N GLY A 108 -8.40 1.01 -4.55
CA GLY A 108 -8.89 1.41 -3.23
C GLY A 108 -7.84 1.09 -2.17
N HIS A 109 -8.23 0.47 -1.03
CA HIS A 109 -7.36 -0.02 0.05
C HIS A 109 -6.46 1.02 0.74
N VAL A 110 -5.53 1.64 0.01
CA VAL A 110 -4.73 2.78 0.45
C VAL A 110 -4.54 3.80 -0.67
N LEU A 111 -4.18 5.04 -0.31
CA LEU A 111 -3.98 6.12 -1.26
C LEU A 111 -2.91 5.75 -2.32
N GLY A 112 -3.29 5.78 -3.59
CA GLY A 112 -2.38 5.46 -4.69
C GLY A 112 -2.25 3.97 -5.02
N ALA A 113 -2.95 3.08 -4.33
CA ALA A 113 -2.89 1.66 -4.65
C ALA A 113 -3.44 1.38 -6.05
N ALA A 114 -2.74 0.51 -6.77
CA ALA A 114 -2.96 0.21 -8.16
C ALA A 114 -3.13 -1.29 -8.42
N MET A 115 -4.15 -1.64 -9.20
CA MET A 115 -4.24 -2.92 -9.88
C MET A 115 -3.61 -2.76 -11.27
N PHE A 116 -2.57 -3.53 -11.57
CA PHE A 116 -1.88 -3.45 -12.87
C PHE A 116 -2.47 -4.46 -13.84
N MET A 117 -2.81 -3.97 -15.02
CA MET A 117 -3.12 -4.81 -16.17
C MET A 117 -1.93 -4.80 -17.11
N VAL A 118 -1.49 -5.98 -17.51
CA VAL A 118 -0.33 -6.20 -18.36
C VAL A 118 -0.78 -6.98 -19.60
N ASP A 119 -0.40 -6.50 -20.78
CA ASP A 119 -0.71 -7.09 -22.09
C ASP A 119 0.59 -7.40 -22.82
N ILE A 120 0.85 -8.69 -23.03
CA ILE A 120 2.02 -9.20 -23.74
C ILE A 120 1.52 -10.07 -24.89
N ALA A 121 1.77 -9.64 -26.12
CA ALA A 121 1.33 -10.32 -27.34
C ALA A 121 -0.17 -10.68 -27.33
N GLY A 122 -1.01 -9.84 -26.71
CA GLY A 122 -2.45 -10.03 -26.62
C GLY A 122 -2.94 -10.87 -25.44
N VAL A 123 -2.05 -11.47 -24.66
CA VAL A 123 -2.41 -12.15 -23.39
C VAL A 123 -2.45 -11.12 -22.27
N ARG A 124 -3.59 -11.03 -21.58
CA ARG A 124 -3.85 -10.03 -20.54
C ARG A 124 -3.83 -10.63 -19.14
N ILE A 125 -3.00 -10.05 -18.29
CA ILE A 125 -2.82 -10.44 -16.89
C ILE A 125 -3.21 -9.26 -16.01
N LEU A 126 -4.19 -9.45 -15.13
CA LEU A 126 -4.51 -8.51 -14.06
C LEU A 126 -3.83 -8.97 -12.77
N TYR A 127 -3.02 -8.11 -12.18
CA TYR A 127 -2.53 -8.27 -10.81
C TYR A 127 -3.17 -7.21 -9.92
N THR A 128 -3.94 -7.66 -8.92
CA THR A 128 -4.71 -6.73 -8.08
C THR A 128 -3.87 -6.05 -7.01
N GLY A 129 -2.77 -6.67 -6.58
CA GLY A 129 -2.22 -6.37 -5.25
C GLY A 129 -3.29 -6.56 -4.18
N ASP A 130 -3.23 -5.75 -3.13
CA ASP A 130 -4.32 -5.65 -2.16
C ASP A 130 -5.37 -4.65 -2.67
N TYR A 131 -6.65 -4.99 -2.57
CA TYR A 131 -7.72 -4.14 -3.09
C TYR A 131 -8.95 -4.13 -2.17
N SER A 132 -9.70 -3.03 -2.20
CA SER A 132 -10.99 -2.93 -1.50
C SER A 132 -12.08 -2.49 -2.46
N ARG A 133 -13.20 -3.21 -2.46
CA ARG A 133 -14.40 -2.87 -3.25
C ARG A 133 -15.43 -2.06 -2.47
N GLU A 134 -15.14 -1.73 -1.22
CA GLU A 134 -15.94 -0.81 -0.41
C GLU A 134 -15.37 0.61 -0.53
N GLU A 135 -16.25 1.59 -0.67
CA GLU A 135 -15.86 3.01 -0.54
C GLU A 135 -15.66 3.36 0.93
N ASP A 136 -14.58 4.08 1.21
CA ASP A 136 -14.25 4.64 2.52
C ASP A 136 -14.42 6.17 2.48
N ARG A 137 -14.23 6.87 3.60
CA ARG A 137 -14.42 8.34 3.66
C ARG A 137 -13.46 9.11 2.75
N HIS A 138 -12.29 8.55 2.48
CA HIS A 138 -11.23 9.19 1.70
C HIS A 138 -10.75 8.38 0.48
N LEU A 139 -11.24 7.15 0.29
CA LEU A 139 -10.82 6.27 -0.80
C LEU A 139 -12.00 5.76 -1.61
N LYS A 140 -11.85 5.77 -2.93
CA LYS A 140 -12.77 5.11 -3.85
C LYS A 140 -12.58 3.61 -3.78
N ALA A 141 -13.65 2.87 -4.06
CA ALA A 141 -13.56 1.43 -4.30
C ALA A 141 -12.66 1.13 -5.50
N ALA A 142 -12.03 -0.04 -5.49
CA ALA A 142 -11.29 -0.58 -6.62
C ALA A 142 -12.16 -0.61 -7.87
N GLU A 143 -11.63 -0.33 -9.04
CA GLU A 143 -12.40 -0.39 -10.28
C GLU A 143 -12.64 -1.82 -10.78
N ILE A 144 -13.63 -2.01 -11.66
CA ILE A 144 -13.73 -3.23 -12.46
C ILE A 144 -13.19 -2.90 -13.86
N PRO A 145 -12.13 -3.58 -14.34
CA PRO A 145 -11.64 -3.38 -15.69
C PRO A 145 -12.75 -3.59 -16.73
N GLN A 146 -12.75 -2.77 -17.78
CA GLN A 146 -13.78 -2.81 -18.83
C GLN A 146 -13.72 -4.08 -19.69
N PHE A 147 -12.60 -4.78 -19.67
CA PHE A 147 -12.38 -6.03 -20.42
C PHE A 147 -11.87 -7.10 -19.46
N SER A 148 -12.24 -8.35 -19.76
CA SER A 148 -11.77 -9.50 -18.98
C SER A 148 -10.27 -9.69 -19.20
N PRO A 149 -9.48 -9.91 -18.14
CA PRO A 149 -8.16 -10.50 -18.29
C PRO A 149 -8.29 -11.98 -18.67
N ASP A 150 -7.24 -12.53 -19.27
CA ASP A 150 -7.08 -13.97 -19.46
C ASP A 150 -6.61 -14.64 -18.16
N ILE A 151 -5.77 -13.94 -17.39
CA ILE A 151 -5.22 -14.39 -16.11
C ILE A 151 -5.49 -13.33 -15.04
N CYS A 152 -6.02 -13.74 -13.90
CA CYS A 152 -6.20 -12.88 -12.73
C CYS A 152 -5.37 -13.41 -11.57
N ILE A 153 -4.40 -12.60 -11.11
CA ILE A 153 -3.63 -12.84 -9.90
C ILE A 153 -4.24 -11.92 -8.82
N ILE A 154 -4.94 -12.54 -7.86
CA ILE A 154 -5.77 -11.85 -6.88
C ILE A 154 -5.33 -12.21 -5.46
N GLU A 155 -5.39 -11.23 -4.55
CA GLU A 155 -5.16 -11.48 -3.13
C GLU A 155 -6.27 -12.36 -2.51
N SER A 156 -5.96 -12.97 -1.37
CA SER A 156 -6.87 -13.88 -0.67
C SER A 156 -6.98 -13.59 0.83
N THR A 157 -6.63 -12.39 1.29
CA THR A 157 -6.48 -12.05 2.71
C THR A 157 -7.75 -12.35 3.51
N TYR A 158 -8.91 -12.04 2.93
CA TYR A 158 -10.22 -12.24 3.54
C TYR A 158 -11.14 -13.13 2.69
N GLY A 159 -10.58 -13.98 1.81
CA GLY A 159 -11.35 -14.70 0.77
C GLY A 159 -12.51 -15.57 1.26
N VAL A 160 -12.54 -15.97 2.54
CA VAL A 160 -13.61 -16.75 3.17
C VAL A 160 -14.37 -16.00 4.27
N GLN A 161 -14.05 -14.73 4.49
CA GLN A 161 -14.64 -13.91 5.55
C GLN A 161 -15.67 -12.94 4.97
N GLN A 162 -16.73 -12.69 5.71
CA GLN A 162 -17.70 -11.65 5.39
C GLN A 162 -17.51 -10.46 6.31
N HIS A 163 -17.28 -9.29 5.73
CA HIS A 163 -17.19 -8.06 6.50
C HIS A 163 -18.56 -7.64 7.01
N GLN A 164 -18.60 -7.19 8.26
CA GLN A 164 -19.76 -6.51 8.79
C GLN A 164 -19.96 -5.17 8.05
N PRO A 165 -21.21 -4.71 7.88
CA PRO A 165 -21.49 -3.42 7.28
C PRO A 165 -20.66 -2.30 7.92
N ARG A 166 -20.17 -1.36 7.10
CA ARG A 166 -19.26 -0.29 7.55
C ARG A 166 -19.78 0.47 8.78
N HIS A 167 -21.05 0.87 8.76
CA HIS A 167 -21.69 1.58 9.87
C HIS A 167 -21.68 0.79 11.20
N VAL A 168 -21.79 -0.55 11.15
CA VAL A 168 -21.71 -1.41 12.35
C VAL A 168 -20.28 -1.43 12.88
N ARG A 169 -19.28 -1.53 11.99
CA ARG A 169 -17.86 -1.52 12.38
C ARG A 169 -17.43 -0.18 12.97
N GLU A 170 -17.81 0.92 12.32
CA GLU A 170 -17.56 2.29 12.79
C GLU A 170 -18.20 2.52 14.17
N LYS A 171 -19.49 2.18 14.31
CA LYS A 171 -20.18 2.31 15.59
C LYS A 171 -19.51 1.51 16.71
N ARG A 172 -19.16 0.26 16.45
CA ARG A 172 -18.47 -0.58 17.45
C ARG A 172 -17.13 0.04 17.87
N PHE A 173 -16.39 0.61 16.91
CA PHE A 173 -15.13 1.29 17.17
C PHE A 173 -15.31 2.54 18.03
N THR A 174 -16.25 3.43 17.67
CA THR A 174 -16.51 4.66 18.42
C THR A 174 -17.11 4.39 19.79
N ASP A 175 -18.00 3.40 19.92
CA ASP A 175 -18.62 3.01 21.19
C ASP A 175 -17.54 2.50 22.17
N ALA A 176 -16.59 1.69 21.71
CA ALA A 176 -15.49 1.20 22.54
C ALA A 176 -14.61 2.35 23.07
N ILE A 177 -14.33 3.34 22.21
CA ILE A 177 -13.53 4.52 22.58
C ILE A 177 -14.28 5.40 23.56
N HIS A 178 -15.52 5.76 23.23
CA HIS A 178 -16.39 6.57 24.09
C HIS A 178 -16.49 5.95 25.49
N ASN A 179 -16.83 4.66 25.58
CA ASN A 179 -16.97 3.97 26.87
C ASN A 179 -15.68 4.00 27.70
N THR A 180 -14.53 3.88 27.04
CA THR A 180 -13.22 3.91 27.72
C THR A 180 -12.91 5.30 28.28
N VAL A 181 -13.09 6.35 27.48
CA VAL A 181 -12.75 7.73 27.90
C VAL A 181 -13.76 8.27 28.91
N SER A 182 -15.03 7.89 28.82
CA SER A 182 -16.08 8.28 29.79
C SER A 182 -15.85 7.67 31.18
N GLN A 183 -15.07 6.59 31.28
CA GLN A 183 -14.64 6.00 32.56
C GLN A 183 -13.29 6.56 33.06
N GLY A 184 -12.75 7.59 32.42
CA GLY A 184 -11.44 8.17 32.74
C GLY A 184 -10.25 7.32 32.27
N GLY A 185 -10.48 6.33 31.41
CA GLY A 185 -9.46 5.49 30.81
C GLY A 185 -8.70 6.18 29.69
N ARG A 186 -7.65 5.53 29.19
CA ARG A 186 -6.86 5.96 28.03
C ARG A 186 -6.98 4.93 26.92
N VAL A 187 -7.18 5.39 25.68
CA VAL A 187 -7.24 4.53 24.50
C VAL A 187 -5.91 4.59 23.77
N LEU A 188 -5.33 3.43 23.48
CA LEU A 188 -4.16 3.30 22.61
C LEU A 188 -4.58 2.60 21.32
N ILE A 189 -4.36 3.24 20.17
CA ILE A 189 -4.66 2.70 18.85
C ILE A 189 -3.34 2.52 18.09
N PRO A 190 -2.70 1.33 18.15
CA PRO A 190 -1.49 1.09 17.38
C PRO A 190 -1.84 1.04 15.89
N ALA A 191 -1.21 1.91 15.11
CA ALA A 191 -1.37 1.96 13.67
C ALA A 191 -0.07 2.46 13.02
N TYR A 192 0.17 2.03 11.78
CA TYR A 192 1.18 2.68 10.95
C TYR A 192 0.76 4.12 10.66
N ALA A 193 1.74 5.02 10.56
CA ALA A 193 1.49 6.45 10.35
C ALA A 193 0.73 6.75 9.04
N LEU A 194 0.87 5.89 8.02
CA LEU A 194 0.28 6.05 6.69
C LEU A 194 -0.54 4.81 6.33
N GLY A 195 -1.70 5.02 5.70
CA GLY A 195 -2.66 3.96 5.35
C GLY A 195 -3.96 4.10 6.15
N ARG A 196 -4.45 3.01 6.74
CA ARG A 196 -5.74 2.97 7.46
C ARG A 196 -5.84 3.87 8.70
N ALA A 197 -4.74 4.47 9.16
CA ALA A 197 -4.78 5.46 10.23
C ALA A 197 -5.61 6.70 9.85
N HIS A 198 -5.49 7.17 8.60
CA HIS A 198 -6.24 8.34 8.13
C HIS A 198 -7.76 8.14 8.22
N GLU A 199 -8.27 6.96 7.84
CA GLU A 199 -9.70 6.64 7.98
C GLU A 199 -10.16 6.70 9.44
N ARG A 200 -9.36 6.15 10.35
CA ARG A 200 -9.68 6.17 11.79
C ARG A 200 -9.71 7.58 12.35
N PHE A 201 -8.79 8.45 11.92
CA PHE A 201 -8.81 9.86 12.30
C PHE A 201 -10.07 10.57 11.80
N LEU A 202 -10.48 10.35 10.54
CA LEU A 202 -11.71 10.94 10.00
C LEU A 202 -12.96 10.47 10.77
N ILE A 203 -13.02 9.18 11.12
CA ILE A 203 -14.12 8.64 11.93
C ILE A 203 -14.15 9.31 13.31
N LEU A 204 -12.99 9.46 13.96
CA LEU A 204 -12.90 10.08 15.30
C LEU A 204 -13.23 11.57 15.26
N ASP A 205 -12.75 12.29 14.26
CA ASP A 205 -13.00 13.72 14.07
C ASP A 205 -14.50 14.02 13.88
N GLU A 206 -15.16 13.23 13.02
CA GLU A 206 -16.61 13.30 12.83
C GLU A 206 -17.35 12.92 14.11
N TYR A 207 -16.90 11.88 14.82
CA TYR A 207 -17.55 11.44 16.06
C TYR A 207 -17.43 12.50 17.16
N TRP A 208 -16.24 13.07 17.39
CA TRP A 208 -16.02 14.12 18.38
C TRP A 208 -16.80 15.39 18.07
N SER A 209 -16.86 15.78 16.79
CA SER A 209 -17.65 16.95 16.36
C SER A 209 -19.13 16.83 16.72
N ASN A 210 -19.67 15.60 16.73
CA ASN A 210 -21.07 15.32 17.04
C ASN A 210 -21.36 15.07 18.55
N HIS A 211 -20.34 14.99 19.40
CA HIS A 211 -20.47 14.65 20.83
C HIS A 211 -19.78 15.70 21.71
N LEU A 212 -20.50 16.79 22.00
CA LEU A 212 -20.01 17.96 22.75
C LEU A 212 -19.45 17.60 24.14
N GLU A 213 -19.98 16.56 24.78
CA GLU A 213 -19.52 16.07 26.07
C GLU A 213 -18.08 15.55 26.04
N LEU A 214 -17.59 15.13 24.88
CA LEU A 214 -16.23 14.63 24.70
C LEU A 214 -15.21 15.74 24.41
N HIS A 215 -15.63 16.98 24.13
CA HIS A 215 -14.73 18.08 23.74
C HIS A 215 -13.69 18.47 24.81
N LYS A 216 -13.92 18.07 26.07
CA LYS A 216 -12.96 18.26 27.15
C LYS A 216 -11.80 17.26 27.11
N ILE A 217 -11.95 16.19 26.33
CA ILE A 217 -10.99 15.09 26.19
C ILE A 217 -10.38 15.19 24.78
N PRO A 218 -9.05 15.35 24.64
CA PRO A 218 -8.42 15.32 23.33
C PRO A 218 -8.52 13.92 22.71
N TYR A 219 -8.68 13.86 21.39
CA TYR A 219 -8.66 12.62 20.60
C TYR A 219 -7.44 12.56 19.69
#